data_AF-C7TZI6-F1
#
_entry.id   AF-C7TZI6-F1
#
_cell.length_a   1.000
_cell.length_b   1.000
_cell.length_c   1.000
_cell.angle_alpha   90.00
_cell.angle_beta   90.00
_cell.angle_gamma   90.00
#
_symmetry.space_group_name_H-M   'P 1'
#
loop_
_entity.id
_entity.type
_entity.pdbx_description
1 polymer ?
#
loop_
_entity_poly.entity_id
_entity_poly.type
_entity_poly.pdbx_seq_one_letter_code
_entity_poly.pdbx_strand_id
1 'polypeptide(L)'
;MLRALSSLRGSLVPARQKVVQRFYAKEVKFGADARSAMLIGVDVLADAVAVTMGPKGRNVIIESSWKSPKITKDGVTVAKGIELKDKFQNIGAKLVQDVANNTNEEAGDGTTTATVLARAIAKEGFEKISKGANPIEFRRGVMLAVDAVVKELKSFSKQISTPEEIAQVATISANGDKAIGDLIASAMKRVGNDGTITVKDGKTLHDELEFIEGMKFDRGYISPYFINTEKGARCEFQDAFILFSEKKINSIQTLLPALELCHQQKRPLLIIAEDVEGEALTALVLNRLKLGLQVCAVKAPGFGDNRKNTLKDMAVATGGIVFGDEADMYKLEDVQLQDLGRVSEAVITKDDCLLMRGRGNKMDIDKRIAQIKDEMEASNSEYEKEKMHERLAKLSNGVAVIKVGGSSEVEVSEKKDRYTDALNATRAAIEEGIVPGGGTALLRCIPVLDTLSTKNEDQRTGVRIV
;
A
#
# COMPACT_ATOMS: atom_id res chain seq x y z
N MET A 1 46.03 -68.46 -2.90
CA MET A 1 45.25 -67.78 -3.96
C MET A 1 44.50 -66.58 -3.37
N LEU A 2 45.24 -65.53 -3.02
CA LEU A 2 44.74 -64.30 -2.41
C LEU A 2 45.54 -63.15 -3.05
N ARG A 3 45.07 -62.65 -4.20
CA ARG A 3 45.50 -61.42 -4.90
C ARG A 3 44.83 -61.35 -6.28
N ALA A 4 43.59 -60.84 -6.35
CA ALA A 4 42.99 -60.38 -7.63
C ALA A 4 41.69 -59.56 -7.42
N LEU A 5 41.58 -58.76 -6.35
CA LEU A 5 40.37 -57.95 -6.05
C LEU A 5 40.69 -56.46 -5.81
N SER A 6 41.59 -55.86 -6.60
CA SER A 6 42.01 -54.46 -6.36
C SER A 6 42.14 -53.54 -7.58
N SER A 7 41.47 -53.80 -8.72
CA SER A 7 41.67 -52.98 -9.94
C SER A 7 40.45 -52.26 -10.51
N LEU A 8 39.34 -52.12 -9.77
CA LEU A 8 38.16 -51.35 -10.24
C LEU A 8 37.78 -50.20 -9.30
N ARG A 9 38.76 -49.37 -8.92
CA ARG A 9 38.51 -48.00 -8.44
C ARG A 9 38.97 -47.02 -9.51
N GLY A 10 38.17 -46.90 -10.56
CA GLY A 10 38.24 -45.74 -11.46
C GLY A 10 37.81 -44.51 -10.67
N SER A 11 38.70 -43.53 -10.57
CA SER A 11 38.40 -42.22 -10.03
C SER A 11 37.31 -41.54 -10.86
N LEU A 12 36.09 -41.47 -10.33
CA LEU A 12 35.08 -40.55 -10.82
C LEU A 12 35.57 -39.13 -10.50
N VAL A 13 36.30 -38.54 -11.45
CA VAL A 13 36.54 -37.10 -11.47
C VAL A 13 35.17 -36.45 -11.55
N PRO A 14 34.77 -35.58 -10.60
CA PRO A 14 33.52 -34.85 -10.75
C PRO A 14 33.65 -34.02 -12.02
N ALA A 15 32.81 -34.30 -13.01
CA ALA A 15 32.68 -33.44 -14.16
C ALA A 15 32.35 -32.05 -13.63
N ARG A 16 33.33 -31.15 -13.64
CA ARG A 16 33.08 -29.71 -13.47
C ARG A 16 32.17 -29.33 -14.63
N GLN A 17 30.85 -29.42 -14.41
CA GLN A 17 29.90 -28.67 -15.20
C GLN A 17 30.36 -27.22 -15.07
N LYS A 18 31.06 -26.73 -16.09
CA LYS A 18 31.22 -25.30 -16.29
C LYS A 18 29.79 -24.80 -16.45
N VAL A 19 29.21 -24.32 -15.36
CA VAL A 19 28.04 -23.45 -15.42
C VAL A 19 28.50 -22.29 -16.28
N VAL A 20 28.12 -22.31 -17.55
CA VAL A 20 28.30 -21.17 -18.44
C VAL A 20 27.35 -20.12 -17.89
N GLN A 21 27.81 -19.33 -16.92
CA GLN A 21 27.16 -18.07 -16.59
C GLN A 21 27.21 -17.25 -17.89
N ARG A 22 26.06 -17.16 -18.56
CA ARG A 22 25.89 -16.25 -19.70
C ARG A 22 26.01 -14.83 -19.15
N PHE A 23 27.21 -14.28 -19.21
CA PHE A 23 27.40 -12.84 -19.04
C PHE A 23 26.91 -12.17 -20.32
N TYR A 24 25.83 -11.41 -20.22
CA TYR A 24 25.41 -10.54 -21.32
C TYR A 24 26.44 -9.42 -21.47
N ALA A 25 26.90 -9.17 -22.69
CA ALA A 25 27.71 -8.01 -23.00
C ALA A 25 26.98 -6.73 -22.53
N LYS A 26 27.72 -5.83 -21.87
CA LYS A 26 27.19 -4.57 -21.32
C LYS A 26 27.68 -3.41 -22.17
N GLU A 27 26.78 -2.51 -22.50
CA GLU A 27 27.11 -1.21 -23.09
C GLU A 27 27.35 -0.22 -21.95
N VAL A 28 28.42 0.59 -22.06
CA VAL A 28 28.82 1.55 -21.03
C VAL A 28 28.99 2.92 -21.68
N LYS A 29 28.33 3.94 -21.12
CA LYS A 29 28.49 5.35 -21.47
C LYS A 29 29.04 6.12 -20.27
N PHE A 30 29.82 7.17 -20.54
CA PHE A 30 30.50 7.95 -19.51
C PHE A 30 30.14 9.42 -19.58
N GLY A 31 30.27 10.11 -18.45
CA GLY A 31 30.27 11.57 -18.39
C GLY A 31 28.99 12.22 -18.92
N ALA A 32 29.17 13.26 -19.74
CA ALA A 32 28.09 14.09 -20.26
C ALA A 32 27.13 13.32 -21.18
N ASP A 33 27.63 12.38 -21.98
CA ASP A 33 26.81 11.60 -22.92
C ASP A 33 25.81 10.70 -22.19
N ALA A 34 26.24 10.07 -21.10
CA ALA A 34 25.36 9.27 -20.24
C ALA A 34 24.31 10.15 -19.55
N ARG A 35 24.71 11.31 -19.03
CA ARG A 35 23.79 12.26 -18.37
C ARG A 35 22.75 12.83 -19.33
N SER A 36 23.17 13.22 -20.53
CA SER A 36 22.26 13.72 -21.57
C SER A 36 21.24 12.66 -21.99
N ALA A 37 21.68 11.41 -22.19
CA ALA A 37 20.77 10.31 -22.50
C ALA A 37 19.76 10.04 -21.37
N MET A 38 20.20 10.04 -20.10
CA MET A 38 19.29 9.89 -18.97
C MET A 38 18.31 11.08 -18.86
N LEU A 39 18.78 12.30 -19.07
CA LEU A 39 17.96 13.52 -18.97
C LEU A 39 16.84 13.52 -20.02
N ILE A 40 17.09 13.06 -21.24
CA ILE A 40 16.04 12.88 -22.25
C ILE A 40 14.94 11.96 -21.72
N GLY A 41 15.31 10.85 -21.06
CA GLY A 41 14.33 9.94 -20.47
C GLY A 41 13.53 10.55 -19.32
N VAL A 42 14.20 11.35 -18.47
CA VAL A 42 13.57 12.14 -17.41
C VAL A 42 12.56 13.13 -18.00
N ASP A 43 12.95 13.87 -19.04
CA ASP A 43 12.10 14.88 -19.69
C ASP A 43 10.89 14.25 -20.35
N VAL A 44 11.05 13.14 -21.10
CA VAL A 44 9.93 12.46 -21.74
C VAL A 44 8.88 12.00 -20.73
N LEU A 45 9.30 11.39 -19.62
CA LEU A 45 8.37 10.95 -18.57
C LEU A 45 7.73 12.14 -17.87
N ALA A 46 8.52 13.13 -17.47
CA ALA A 46 8.03 14.28 -16.74
C ALA A 46 7.12 15.18 -17.58
N ASP A 47 7.34 15.31 -18.88
CA ASP A 47 6.46 16.07 -19.78
C ASP A 47 5.10 15.37 -19.93
N ALA A 48 5.08 14.04 -20.03
CA ALA A 48 3.85 13.27 -20.07
C ALA A 48 3.06 13.34 -18.75
N VAL A 49 3.74 13.42 -17.61
CA VAL A 49 3.10 13.53 -16.29
C VAL A 49 2.68 14.98 -15.99
N ALA A 50 3.50 15.97 -16.31
CA ALA A 50 3.26 17.38 -15.94
C ALA A 50 1.97 17.96 -16.51
N VAL A 51 1.48 17.44 -17.65
CA VAL A 51 0.23 17.91 -18.25
C VAL A 51 -1.00 17.60 -17.39
N THR A 52 -0.91 16.68 -16.42
CA THR A 52 -2.02 16.36 -15.50
C THR A 52 -2.12 17.31 -14.31
N MET A 53 -1.13 18.19 -14.11
CA MET A 53 -1.04 19.03 -12.92
C MET A 53 -2.14 20.09 -12.83
N GLY A 54 -2.78 20.17 -11.66
CA GLY A 54 -3.68 21.26 -11.27
C GLY A 54 -5.07 21.21 -11.91
N PRO A 55 -5.94 22.20 -11.61
CA PRO A 55 -7.35 22.18 -12.02
C PRO A 55 -7.57 22.25 -13.53
N LYS A 56 -6.59 22.79 -14.26
CA LYS A 56 -6.57 22.85 -15.74
C LYS A 56 -5.74 21.73 -16.37
N GLY A 57 -5.29 20.76 -15.57
CA GLY A 57 -4.60 19.56 -16.03
C GLY A 57 -5.46 18.75 -16.98
N ARG A 58 -4.82 18.15 -17.97
CA ARG A 58 -5.45 17.33 -19.01
C ARG A 58 -5.32 15.85 -18.69
N ASN A 59 -6.22 15.06 -19.26
CA ASN A 59 -6.15 13.60 -19.15
C ASN A 59 -5.07 13.04 -20.06
N VAL A 60 -4.44 11.97 -19.61
CA VAL A 60 -3.55 11.13 -20.41
C VAL A 60 -4.25 9.82 -20.72
N ILE A 61 -4.11 9.35 -21.96
CA ILE A 61 -4.67 8.09 -22.43
C ILE A 61 -3.54 7.07 -22.52
N ILE A 62 -3.72 5.92 -21.87
CA ILE A 62 -2.75 4.83 -21.83
C ILE A 62 -3.38 3.61 -22.51
N GLU A 63 -2.69 3.09 -23.52
CA GLU A 63 -3.10 1.87 -24.19
C GLU A 63 -3.08 0.68 -23.21
N SER A 64 -4.08 -0.20 -23.32
CA SER A 64 -4.10 -1.47 -22.62
C SER A 64 -4.16 -2.59 -23.65
N SER A 65 -3.31 -3.61 -23.50
CA SER A 65 -3.17 -4.71 -24.47
C SER A 65 -4.40 -5.61 -24.60
N TRP A 66 -5.35 -5.53 -23.65
CA TRP A 66 -6.51 -6.44 -23.57
C TRP A 66 -7.80 -5.76 -23.10
N LYS A 67 -7.77 -4.47 -22.76
CA LYS A 67 -8.93 -3.71 -22.26
C LYS A 67 -9.05 -2.38 -22.99
N SER A 68 -10.17 -1.70 -22.76
CA SER A 68 -10.33 -0.31 -23.16
C SER A 68 -9.18 0.55 -22.61
N PRO A 69 -8.72 1.57 -23.37
CA PRO A 69 -7.63 2.42 -22.93
C PRO A 69 -7.96 3.10 -21.60
N LYS A 70 -6.96 3.20 -20.71
CA LYS A 70 -7.13 3.88 -19.42
C LYS A 70 -7.01 5.38 -19.65
N ILE A 71 -8.01 6.14 -19.21
CA ILE A 71 -7.97 7.60 -19.15
C ILE A 71 -7.68 7.98 -17.70
N THR A 72 -6.65 8.79 -17.46
CA THR A 72 -6.24 9.14 -16.09
C THR A 72 -5.65 10.53 -15.99
N LYS A 73 -5.75 11.13 -14.81
CA LYS A 73 -4.99 12.30 -14.37
C LYS A 73 -3.96 11.98 -13.28
N ASP A 74 -3.91 10.74 -12.83
CA ASP A 74 -2.98 10.32 -11.79
C ASP A 74 -1.55 10.21 -12.37
N GLY A 75 -0.64 11.01 -11.82
CA GLY A 75 0.75 11.08 -12.22
C GLY A 75 1.49 9.76 -12.05
N VAL A 76 1.19 8.96 -11.02
CA VAL A 76 1.89 7.67 -10.82
C VAL A 76 1.43 6.64 -11.83
N THR A 77 0.14 6.60 -12.17
CA THR A 77 -0.37 5.75 -13.25
C THR A 77 0.28 6.10 -14.59
N VAL A 78 0.40 7.40 -14.91
CA VAL A 78 1.08 7.85 -16.14
C VAL A 78 2.56 7.45 -16.14
N ALA A 79 3.28 7.72 -15.05
CA ALA A 79 4.68 7.35 -14.92
C ALA A 79 4.90 5.83 -15.06
N LYS A 80 3.97 5.01 -14.52
CA LYS A 80 4.00 3.55 -14.66
C LYS A 80 3.77 3.03 -16.07
N GLY A 81 3.01 3.78 -16.89
CA GLY A 81 2.73 3.42 -18.27
C GLY A 81 3.89 3.68 -19.23
N ILE A 82 4.94 4.38 -18.80
CA ILE A 82 6.04 4.81 -19.67
C ILE A 82 7.22 3.85 -19.56
N GLU A 83 7.61 3.27 -20.69
CA GLU A 83 8.84 2.52 -20.85
C GLU A 83 9.50 2.90 -22.18
N LEU A 84 10.80 3.23 -22.11
CA LEU A 84 11.54 3.71 -23.27
C LEU A 84 12.40 2.60 -23.88
N LYS A 85 12.45 2.57 -25.21
CA LYS A 85 13.22 1.56 -25.96
C LYS A 85 14.73 1.71 -25.76
N ASP A 86 15.23 2.94 -25.69
CA ASP A 86 16.65 3.20 -25.39
C ASP A 86 16.91 2.94 -23.90
N LYS A 87 17.92 2.12 -23.60
CA LYS A 87 18.18 1.67 -22.23
C LYS A 87 18.66 2.80 -21.31
N PHE A 88 19.41 3.78 -21.82
CA PHE A 88 19.92 4.89 -21.01
C PHE A 88 18.82 5.92 -20.71
N GLN A 89 17.97 6.20 -21.70
CA GLN A 89 16.76 7.00 -21.48
C GLN A 89 15.83 6.28 -20.51
N ASN A 90 15.63 4.96 -20.66
CA ASN A 90 14.76 4.18 -19.78
C ASN A 90 15.27 4.19 -18.33
N ILE A 91 16.59 4.18 -18.10
CA ILE A 91 17.16 4.36 -16.74
C ILE A 91 16.70 5.69 -16.14
N GLY A 92 16.79 6.79 -16.89
CA GLY A 92 16.30 8.10 -16.45
C GLY A 92 14.81 8.09 -16.11
N ALA A 93 13.99 7.51 -17.00
CA ALA A 93 12.55 7.36 -16.76
C ALA A 93 12.26 6.51 -15.51
N LYS A 94 12.93 5.36 -15.32
CA LYS A 94 12.73 4.51 -14.14
C LYS A 94 13.08 5.21 -12.83
N LEU A 95 14.14 6.01 -12.79
CA LEU A 95 14.49 6.77 -11.59
C LEU A 95 13.41 7.76 -11.17
N VAL A 96 12.77 8.44 -12.13
CA VAL A 96 11.67 9.38 -11.84
C VAL A 96 10.37 8.62 -11.51
N GLN A 97 10.15 7.48 -12.15
CA GLN A 97 9.05 6.58 -11.81
C GLN A 97 9.15 6.13 -10.34
N ASP A 98 10.35 5.82 -9.85
CA ASP A 98 10.57 5.47 -8.44
C ASP A 98 10.24 6.62 -7.50
N VAL A 99 10.55 7.87 -7.88
CA VAL A 99 10.16 9.06 -7.10
C VAL A 99 8.63 9.14 -6.99
N ALA A 100 7.91 9.03 -8.11
CA ALA A 100 6.45 9.08 -8.11
C ALA A 100 5.83 7.93 -7.30
N ASN A 101 6.40 6.72 -7.38
CA ASN A 101 5.96 5.56 -6.62
C ASN A 101 6.14 5.77 -5.12
N ASN A 102 7.33 6.20 -4.69
CA ASN A 102 7.62 6.40 -3.28
C ASN A 102 6.71 7.48 -2.67
N THR A 103 6.50 8.60 -3.38
CA THR A 103 5.56 9.64 -2.94
C THR A 103 4.13 9.10 -2.83
N ASN A 104 3.70 8.27 -3.76
CA ASN A 104 2.37 7.66 -3.70
C ASN A 104 2.22 6.67 -2.54
N GLU A 105 3.27 5.89 -2.23
CA GLU A 105 3.25 4.95 -1.10
C GLU A 105 3.26 5.66 0.25
N GLU A 106 3.94 6.80 0.36
CA GLU A 106 4.10 7.54 1.61
C GLU A 106 2.97 8.54 1.89
N ALA A 107 2.55 9.32 0.87
CA ALA A 107 1.56 10.39 1.03
C ALA A 107 0.23 10.12 0.31
N GLY A 108 0.22 9.25 -0.71
CA GLY A 108 -0.98 8.92 -1.48
C GLY A 108 -1.57 10.05 -2.34
N ASP A 109 -0.86 11.17 -2.48
CA ASP A 109 -1.10 12.29 -3.41
C ASP A 109 0.26 12.99 -3.69
N GLY A 110 0.31 13.96 -4.61
CA GLY A 110 1.50 14.77 -4.88
C GLY A 110 2.50 14.16 -5.87
N THR A 111 2.15 13.05 -6.50
CA THR A 111 3.01 12.28 -7.43
C THR A 111 3.49 13.14 -8.61
N THR A 112 2.59 13.95 -9.18
CA THR A 112 2.90 14.89 -10.27
C THR A 112 3.84 16.00 -9.81
N THR A 113 3.63 16.54 -8.60
CA THR A 113 4.50 17.56 -7.99
C THR A 113 5.91 17.01 -7.76
N ALA A 114 6.03 15.81 -7.19
CA ALA A 114 7.30 15.14 -6.97
C ALA A 114 8.05 14.91 -8.30
N THR A 115 7.33 14.51 -9.35
CA THR A 115 7.88 14.28 -10.69
C THR A 115 8.47 15.56 -11.30
N VAL A 116 7.75 16.69 -11.24
CA VAL A 116 8.26 17.95 -11.81
C VAL A 116 9.43 18.54 -11.01
N LEU A 117 9.41 18.37 -9.68
CA LEU A 117 10.53 18.77 -8.81
C LEU A 117 11.77 17.92 -9.10
N ALA A 118 11.61 16.60 -9.23
CA ALA A 118 12.69 15.69 -9.59
C ALA A 118 13.31 16.06 -10.95
N ARG A 119 12.49 16.38 -11.95
CA ARG A 119 12.99 16.88 -13.25
C ARG A 119 13.80 18.16 -13.08
N ALA A 120 13.27 19.16 -12.36
CA ALA A 120 13.93 20.45 -12.18
C ALA A 120 15.30 20.29 -11.51
N ILE A 121 15.36 19.52 -10.41
CA ILE A 121 16.61 19.24 -9.69
C ILE A 121 17.59 18.46 -10.56
N ALA A 122 17.13 17.45 -11.31
CA ALA A 122 17.99 16.67 -12.19
C ALA A 122 18.59 17.51 -13.32
N LYS A 123 17.76 18.36 -13.96
CA LYS A 123 18.19 19.23 -15.06
C LYS A 123 19.21 20.26 -14.59
N GLU A 124 18.87 21.06 -13.58
CA GLU A 124 19.78 22.06 -13.03
C GLU A 124 21.05 21.39 -12.47
N GLY A 125 20.91 20.25 -11.80
CA GLY A 125 22.04 19.47 -11.31
C GLY A 125 22.99 19.03 -12.42
N PHE A 126 22.48 18.50 -13.54
CA PHE A 126 23.32 18.07 -14.65
C PHE A 126 23.97 19.22 -15.41
N GLU A 127 23.32 20.38 -15.51
CA GLU A 127 23.88 21.58 -16.15
C GLU A 127 25.03 22.18 -15.35
N LYS A 128 24.96 22.16 -14.00
CA LYS A 128 26.01 22.73 -13.13
C LYS A 128 27.24 21.84 -12.97
N ILE A 129 27.18 20.56 -13.35
CA ILE A 129 28.33 19.64 -13.28
C ILE A 129 29.34 19.98 -14.38
N SER A 130 30.30 20.85 -14.03
CA SER A 130 31.44 21.24 -14.86
C SER A 130 32.74 20.57 -14.40
N LYS A 131 33.83 20.78 -15.13
CA LYS A 131 35.15 20.21 -14.79
C LYS A 131 35.65 20.84 -13.48
N GLY A 132 35.70 20.04 -12.41
CA GLY A 132 36.18 20.44 -11.09
C GLY A 132 35.08 20.57 -10.02
N ALA A 133 33.81 20.52 -10.42
CA ALA A 133 32.68 20.45 -9.49
C ALA A 133 32.59 19.07 -8.82
N ASN A 134 32.20 19.03 -7.55
CA ASN A 134 31.96 17.78 -6.83
C ASN A 134 30.45 17.48 -6.69
N PRO A 135 29.90 16.50 -7.44
CA PRO A 135 28.49 16.15 -7.38
C PRO A 135 28.01 15.69 -6.00
N ILE A 136 28.92 15.16 -5.16
CA ILE A 136 28.59 14.73 -3.80
C ILE A 136 28.34 15.95 -2.90
N GLU A 137 29.11 17.02 -3.07
CA GLU A 137 28.91 18.27 -2.33
C GLU A 137 27.65 19.01 -2.82
N PHE A 138 27.33 18.94 -4.11
CA PHE A 138 26.04 19.44 -4.64
C PHE A 138 24.87 18.73 -3.96
N ARG A 139 24.91 17.38 -3.91
CA ARG A 139 23.89 16.59 -3.22
C ARG A 139 23.77 16.99 -1.76
N ARG A 140 24.88 17.20 -1.04
CA ARG A 140 24.86 17.67 0.36
C ARG A 140 24.18 19.03 0.50
N GLY A 141 24.46 19.96 -0.42
CA GLY A 141 23.80 21.27 -0.48
C GLY A 141 22.30 21.18 -0.71
N VAL A 142 21.88 20.36 -1.68
CA VAL A 142 20.45 20.09 -1.98
C VAL A 142 19.74 19.53 -0.75
N MET A 143 20.30 18.50 -0.10
CA MET A 143 19.69 17.91 1.09
C MET A 143 19.57 18.91 2.24
N LEU A 144 20.58 19.76 2.43
CA LEU A 144 20.58 20.80 3.46
C LEU A 144 19.49 21.86 3.20
N ALA A 145 19.29 22.24 1.94
CA ALA A 145 18.18 23.12 1.54
C ALA A 145 16.82 22.47 1.75
N VAL A 146 16.64 21.21 1.35
CA VAL A 146 15.40 20.46 1.55
C VAL A 146 15.06 20.34 3.04
N ASP A 147 16.03 20.01 3.90
CA ASP A 147 15.82 19.92 5.35
C ASP A 147 15.34 21.26 5.95
N ALA A 148 15.87 22.38 5.46
CA ALA A 148 15.46 23.72 5.89
C ALA A 148 14.05 24.06 5.41
N VAL A 149 13.73 23.75 4.15
CA VAL A 149 12.39 23.94 3.58
C VAL A 149 11.35 23.11 4.32
N VAL A 150 11.64 21.84 4.63
CA VAL A 150 10.72 20.97 5.38
C VAL A 150 10.45 21.52 6.78
N LYS A 151 11.47 22.04 7.48
CA LYS A 151 11.28 22.68 8.79
C LYS A 151 10.40 23.92 8.70
N GLU A 152 10.58 24.72 7.65
CA GLU A 152 9.79 25.92 7.42
C GLU A 152 8.34 25.58 7.02
N LEU A 153 8.12 24.55 6.21
CA LEU A 153 6.76 24.07 5.90
C LEU A 153 6.02 23.64 7.17
N LYS A 154 6.71 22.99 8.12
CA LYS A 154 6.13 22.64 9.42
C LYS A 154 5.80 23.85 10.28
N SER A 155 6.55 24.95 10.16
CA SER A 155 6.26 26.19 10.90
C SER A 155 5.00 26.90 10.37
N PHE A 156 4.70 26.74 9.08
CA PHE A 156 3.48 27.26 8.45
C PHE A 156 2.27 26.34 8.53
N SER A 157 2.45 25.08 8.94
CA SER A 157 1.35 24.12 8.98
C SER A 157 0.28 24.53 9.98
N LYS A 158 -0.97 24.50 9.54
CA LYS A 158 -2.15 24.71 10.39
C LYS A 158 -2.89 23.40 10.53
N GLN A 159 -3.11 22.97 11.77
CA GLN A 159 -3.89 21.75 12.05
C GLN A 159 -5.36 21.95 11.65
N ILE A 160 -5.95 20.94 11.01
CA ILE A 160 -7.37 20.95 10.63
C ILE A 160 -8.22 20.74 11.88
N SER A 161 -9.29 21.54 12.01
CA SER A 161 -10.22 21.42 13.15
C SER A 161 -11.68 21.33 12.71
N THR A 162 -12.00 21.77 11.50
CA THR A 162 -13.39 21.90 11.04
C THR A 162 -13.71 20.88 9.94
N PRO A 163 -14.92 20.30 9.92
CA PRO A 163 -15.37 19.44 8.82
C PRO A 163 -15.33 20.13 7.45
N GLU A 164 -15.51 21.46 7.43
CA GLU A 164 -15.43 22.27 6.22
C GLU A 164 -14.01 22.29 5.62
N GLU A 165 -12.97 22.36 6.46
CA GLU A 165 -11.58 22.25 6.03
C GLU A 165 -11.29 20.85 5.45
N ILE A 166 -11.84 19.77 6.04
CA ILE A 166 -11.73 18.40 5.51
C ILE A 166 -12.37 18.32 4.12
N ALA A 167 -13.58 18.86 3.96
CA ALA A 167 -14.28 18.89 2.69
C ALA A 167 -13.51 19.70 1.62
N GLN A 168 -12.86 20.80 2.02
CA GLN A 168 -12.02 21.61 1.13
C GLN A 168 -10.81 20.83 0.62
N VAL A 169 -10.07 20.16 1.51
CA VAL A 169 -8.92 19.32 1.12
C VAL A 169 -9.37 18.23 0.15
N ALA A 170 -10.42 17.49 0.51
CA ALA A 170 -10.98 16.45 -0.34
C ALA A 170 -11.40 16.97 -1.72
N THR A 171 -12.09 18.12 -1.76
CA THR A 171 -12.53 18.76 -3.01
C THR A 171 -11.35 19.14 -3.90
N ILE A 172 -10.28 19.70 -3.32
CA ILE A 172 -9.10 20.14 -4.06
C ILE A 172 -8.37 18.94 -4.66
N SER A 173 -8.11 17.89 -3.86
CA SER A 173 -7.46 16.67 -4.34
C SER A 173 -8.33 15.89 -5.33
N ALA A 174 -9.66 15.97 -5.22
CA ALA A 174 -10.60 15.41 -6.19
C ALA A 174 -10.75 16.24 -7.49
N ASN A 175 -9.79 17.13 -7.79
CA ASN A 175 -9.77 18.00 -8.96
C ASN A 175 -10.96 18.99 -9.03
N GLY A 176 -11.35 19.54 -7.88
CA GLY A 176 -12.42 20.53 -7.75
C GLY A 176 -13.83 19.96 -7.63
N ASP A 177 -13.96 18.65 -7.47
CA ASP A 177 -15.25 17.96 -7.37
C ASP A 177 -15.80 18.04 -5.93
N LYS A 178 -16.75 18.96 -5.74
CA LYS A 178 -17.38 19.19 -4.43
C LYS A 178 -18.19 17.99 -3.94
N ALA A 179 -18.82 17.25 -4.85
CA ALA A 179 -19.63 16.09 -4.46
C ALA A 179 -18.76 15.00 -3.81
N ILE A 180 -17.56 14.79 -4.36
CA ILE A 180 -16.55 13.89 -3.76
C ILE A 180 -16.14 14.40 -2.38
N GLY A 181 -15.84 15.70 -2.25
CA GLY A 181 -15.43 16.30 -0.98
C GLY A 181 -16.48 16.19 0.12
N ASP A 182 -17.74 16.49 -0.20
CA ASP A 182 -18.86 16.42 0.74
C ASP A 182 -19.13 14.98 1.20
N LEU A 183 -19.00 13.99 0.29
CA LEU A 183 -19.14 12.57 0.61
C LEU A 183 -18.03 12.08 1.54
N ILE A 184 -16.79 12.46 1.28
CA ILE A 184 -15.65 12.10 2.14
C ILE A 184 -15.80 12.73 3.52
N ALA A 185 -16.14 14.01 3.60
CA ALA A 185 -16.37 14.69 4.88
C ALA A 185 -17.53 14.06 5.66
N SER A 186 -18.62 13.67 4.98
CA SER A 186 -19.75 12.96 5.59
C SER A 186 -19.38 11.58 6.11
N ALA A 187 -18.53 10.85 5.37
CA ALA A 187 -18.00 9.56 5.80
C ALA A 187 -17.15 9.73 7.06
N MET A 188 -16.14 10.62 7.02
CA MET A 188 -15.24 10.90 8.15
C MET A 188 -15.99 11.36 9.39
N LYS A 189 -17.00 12.22 9.25
CA LYS A 189 -17.82 12.69 10.39
C LYS A 189 -18.52 11.55 11.12
N ARG A 190 -18.88 10.47 10.41
CA ARG A 190 -19.64 9.36 10.98
C ARG A 190 -18.77 8.20 11.45
N VAL A 191 -17.66 7.89 10.77
CA VAL A 191 -16.72 6.85 11.22
C VAL A 191 -15.65 7.38 12.19
N GLY A 192 -15.52 8.70 12.32
CA GLY A 192 -14.44 9.35 13.05
C GLY A 192 -13.18 9.54 12.21
N ASN A 193 -12.24 10.34 12.70
CA ASN A 193 -10.99 10.64 11.99
C ASN A 193 -10.14 9.38 11.76
N ASP A 194 -10.14 8.45 12.73
CA ASP A 194 -9.43 7.16 12.64
C ASP A 194 -10.28 6.05 12.00
N GLY A 195 -11.45 6.41 11.46
CA GLY A 195 -12.39 5.48 10.87
C GLY A 195 -11.90 4.92 9.53
N THR A 196 -12.24 3.65 9.25
CA THR A 196 -11.90 3.05 7.96
C THR A 196 -12.90 3.43 6.88
N ILE A 197 -12.41 4.05 5.81
CA ILE A 197 -13.18 4.39 4.60
C ILE A 197 -12.60 3.62 3.43
N THR A 198 -13.46 3.02 2.61
CA THR A 198 -13.09 2.29 1.39
C THR A 198 -13.90 2.71 0.18
N VAL A 199 -13.30 2.57 -1.00
CA VAL A 199 -13.89 2.98 -2.28
C VAL A 199 -14.08 1.76 -3.16
N LYS A 200 -15.28 1.60 -3.72
CA LYS A 200 -15.67 0.48 -4.59
C LYS A 200 -16.37 0.97 -5.85
N ASP A 201 -16.42 0.09 -6.83
CA ASP A 201 -17.13 0.32 -8.08
C ASP A 201 -18.64 0.19 -7.79
N GLY A 202 -19.38 1.27 -8.01
CA GLY A 202 -20.83 1.30 -7.90
C GLY A 202 -21.49 0.66 -9.12
N LYS A 203 -22.71 0.15 -8.91
CA LYS A 203 -23.57 -0.36 -10.00
C LYS A 203 -24.56 0.69 -10.51
N THR A 204 -24.66 1.81 -9.81
CA THR A 204 -25.59 2.89 -10.06
C THR A 204 -24.87 4.06 -10.76
N LEU A 205 -25.65 4.99 -11.30
CA LEU A 205 -25.10 6.20 -11.94
C LEU A 205 -24.59 7.22 -10.90
N HIS A 206 -25.04 7.11 -9.66
CA HIS A 206 -24.76 8.06 -8.59
C HIS A 206 -23.84 7.45 -7.54
N ASP A 207 -23.09 8.30 -6.85
CA ASP A 207 -22.24 7.84 -5.76
C ASP A 207 -23.09 7.55 -4.52
N GLU A 208 -22.79 6.46 -3.83
CA GLU A 208 -23.50 6.03 -2.62
C GLU A 208 -22.52 5.89 -1.46
N LEU A 209 -22.92 6.37 -0.29
CA LEU A 209 -22.20 6.16 0.96
C LEU A 209 -22.96 5.15 1.82
N GLU A 210 -22.37 3.98 2.02
CA GLU A 210 -22.91 2.92 2.85
C GLU A 210 -22.06 2.74 4.10
N PHE A 211 -22.69 2.58 5.25
CA PHE A 211 -22.00 2.28 6.50
C PHE A 211 -22.22 0.82 6.84
N ILE A 212 -21.12 0.12 7.05
CA ILE A 212 -21.10 -1.33 7.15
C ILE A 212 -20.34 -1.72 8.41
N GLU A 213 -20.85 -2.70 9.16
CA GLU A 213 -20.09 -3.32 10.25
C GLU A 213 -18.87 -4.06 9.66
N GLY A 214 -17.65 -3.68 10.05
CA GLY A 214 -16.42 -4.23 9.50
C GLY A 214 -15.20 -3.85 10.32
N MET A 215 -14.06 -4.49 10.04
CA MET A 215 -12.84 -4.35 10.81
C MET A 215 -11.61 -4.27 9.89
N LYS A 216 -10.74 -3.30 10.12
CA LYS A 216 -9.42 -3.15 9.45
C LYS A 216 -8.29 -3.47 10.42
N PHE A 217 -7.25 -4.14 9.95
CA PHE A 217 -5.99 -4.30 10.67
C PHE A 217 -4.77 -4.29 9.75
N ASP A 218 -3.63 -3.87 10.28
CA ASP A 218 -2.42 -3.54 9.51
C ASP A 218 -1.53 -4.78 9.34
N ARG A 219 -2.10 -5.82 8.71
CA ARG A 219 -1.37 -6.99 8.23
C ARG A 219 -1.89 -7.40 6.86
N GLY A 220 -1.03 -7.34 5.86
CA GLY A 220 -1.35 -7.78 4.51
C GLY A 220 -1.00 -9.24 4.21
N TYR A 221 -1.10 -9.60 2.93
CA TYR A 221 -0.81 -10.95 2.45
C TYR A 221 0.65 -11.34 2.69
N ILE A 222 0.88 -12.60 3.09
CA ILE A 222 2.25 -13.12 3.30
C ILE A 222 2.99 -13.28 1.97
N SER A 223 2.27 -13.52 0.87
CA SER A 223 2.84 -13.72 -0.46
C SER A 223 2.09 -12.93 -1.53
N PRO A 224 2.78 -12.21 -2.43
CA PRO A 224 2.14 -11.46 -3.53
C PRO A 224 1.43 -12.38 -4.53
N TYR A 225 1.72 -13.68 -4.52
CA TYR A 225 1.03 -14.65 -5.38
C TYR A 225 -0.45 -14.88 -5.02
N PHE A 226 -0.91 -14.34 -3.88
CA PHE A 226 -2.34 -14.36 -3.53
C PHE A 226 -3.15 -13.27 -4.24
N ILE A 227 -2.50 -12.25 -4.80
CA ILE A 227 -3.15 -11.16 -5.54
C ILE A 227 -4.05 -11.76 -6.63
N ASN A 228 -5.31 -11.34 -6.65
CA ASN A 228 -6.31 -11.81 -7.61
C ASN A 228 -6.94 -10.68 -8.42
N THR A 229 -6.62 -9.42 -8.11
CA THR A 229 -7.01 -8.27 -8.93
C THR A 229 -5.84 -7.74 -9.73
N GLU A 230 -6.11 -7.38 -10.98
CA GLU A 230 -5.14 -6.71 -11.86
C GLU A 230 -5.04 -5.20 -11.56
N LYS A 231 -6.10 -4.60 -11.00
CA LYS A 231 -6.17 -3.19 -10.61
C LYS A 231 -5.84 -3.04 -9.13
N GLY A 232 -4.56 -2.82 -8.85
CA GLY A 232 -4.00 -2.70 -7.50
C GLY A 232 -3.46 -4.03 -6.97
N ALA A 233 -2.37 -3.97 -6.21
CA ALA A 233 -1.75 -5.14 -5.57
C ALA A 233 -2.60 -5.59 -4.36
N ARG A 234 -3.78 -6.15 -4.63
CA ARG A 234 -4.76 -6.57 -3.63
C ARG A 234 -5.38 -7.94 -3.94
N CYS A 235 -5.87 -8.59 -2.90
CA CYS A 235 -6.64 -9.82 -2.95
C CYS A 235 -8.05 -9.49 -2.44
N GLU A 236 -9.06 -9.67 -3.30
CA GLU A 236 -10.46 -9.41 -3.00
C GLU A 236 -11.25 -10.72 -2.99
N PHE A 237 -11.93 -11.01 -1.88
CA PHE A 237 -12.81 -12.17 -1.77
C PHE A 237 -14.23 -11.72 -1.49
N GLN A 238 -15.19 -12.39 -2.15
CA GLN A 238 -16.61 -12.27 -1.88
C GLN A 238 -17.06 -13.53 -1.13
N ASP A 239 -17.90 -13.34 -0.11
CA ASP A 239 -18.54 -14.42 0.64
C ASP A 239 -17.54 -15.46 1.21
N ALA A 240 -16.47 -14.94 1.81
CA ALA A 240 -15.33 -15.73 2.28
C ALA A 240 -15.53 -16.37 3.66
N PHE A 241 -14.90 -17.53 3.84
CA PHE A 241 -14.65 -18.12 5.15
C PHE A 241 -13.34 -17.61 5.73
N ILE A 242 -13.27 -17.55 7.06
CA ILE A 242 -12.08 -17.14 7.80
C ILE A 242 -11.70 -18.21 8.80
N LEU A 243 -10.44 -18.64 8.73
CA LEU A 243 -9.83 -19.53 9.70
C LEU A 243 -8.92 -18.72 10.62
N PHE A 244 -9.16 -18.78 11.92
CA PHE A 244 -8.36 -18.10 12.94
C PHE A 244 -7.49 -19.11 13.68
N SER A 245 -6.17 -18.92 13.68
CA SER A 245 -5.26 -19.76 14.45
C SER A 245 -4.37 -18.89 15.34
N GLU A 246 -4.30 -19.24 16.62
CA GLU A 246 -3.37 -18.58 17.55
C GLU A 246 -1.92 -19.04 17.33
N LYS A 247 -1.73 -20.24 16.80
CA LYS A 247 -0.42 -20.89 16.57
C LYS A 247 0.09 -20.67 15.14
N LYS A 248 1.39 -20.94 14.94
CA LYS A 248 2.01 -21.00 13.62
C LYS A 248 1.57 -22.24 12.84
N ILE A 249 1.38 -22.08 11.54
CA ILE A 249 1.00 -23.16 10.62
C ILE A 249 2.16 -23.46 9.68
N ASN A 250 2.81 -24.61 9.92
CA ASN A 250 3.98 -25.05 9.14
C ASN A 250 3.66 -26.23 8.20
N SER A 251 2.73 -27.10 8.60
CA SER A 251 2.32 -28.30 7.87
C SER A 251 1.04 -28.04 7.09
N ILE A 252 0.98 -28.51 5.85
CA ILE A 252 -0.25 -28.45 5.05
C ILE A 252 -1.33 -29.40 5.58
N GLN A 253 -0.94 -30.47 6.30
CA GLN A 253 -1.86 -31.49 6.80
C GLN A 253 -2.92 -30.90 7.74
N THR A 254 -2.55 -29.91 8.54
CA THR A 254 -3.47 -29.24 9.47
C THR A 254 -4.49 -28.35 8.75
N LEU A 255 -4.19 -27.91 7.53
CA LEU A 255 -5.06 -27.07 6.71
C LEU A 255 -5.94 -27.87 5.75
N LEU A 256 -5.60 -29.12 5.44
CA LEU A 256 -6.33 -29.94 4.47
C LEU A 256 -7.84 -29.99 4.75
N PRO A 257 -8.31 -30.26 6.00
CA PRO A 257 -9.74 -30.31 6.27
C PRO A 257 -10.44 -28.98 6.01
N ALA A 258 -9.83 -27.85 6.41
CA ALA A 258 -10.38 -26.52 6.16
C ALA A 258 -10.46 -26.19 4.65
N LEU A 259 -9.41 -26.55 3.90
CA LEU A 259 -9.33 -26.32 2.45
C LEU A 259 -10.36 -27.17 1.71
N GLU A 260 -10.55 -28.43 2.11
CA GLU A 260 -11.56 -29.33 1.53
C GLU A 260 -12.98 -28.81 1.76
N LEU A 261 -13.30 -28.38 2.98
CA LEU A 261 -14.61 -27.78 3.29
C LEU A 261 -14.90 -26.54 2.46
N CYS A 262 -13.93 -25.63 2.32
CA CYS A 262 -14.09 -24.41 1.52
C CYS A 262 -14.21 -24.72 0.02
N HIS A 263 -13.44 -25.69 -0.46
CA HIS A 263 -13.50 -26.15 -1.85
C HIS A 263 -14.86 -26.79 -2.19
N GLN A 264 -15.40 -27.63 -1.31
CA GLN A 264 -16.74 -28.23 -1.48
C GLN A 264 -17.85 -27.16 -1.56
N GLN A 265 -17.74 -26.11 -0.76
CA GLN A 265 -18.67 -24.97 -0.78
C GLN A 265 -18.40 -23.97 -1.91
N LYS A 266 -17.31 -24.16 -2.66
CA LYS A 266 -16.85 -23.22 -3.70
C LYS A 266 -16.73 -21.78 -3.19
N ARG A 267 -16.24 -21.62 -1.95
CA ARG A 267 -16.05 -20.32 -1.30
C ARG A 267 -14.57 -20.06 -1.01
N PRO A 268 -14.12 -18.80 -1.09
CA PRO A 268 -12.75 -18.44 -0.77
C PRO A 268 -12.45 -18.59 0.72
N LEU A 269 -11.18 -18.85 1.05
CA LEU A 269 -10.69 -18.99 2.42
C LEU A 269 -9.62 -17.94 2.73
N LEU A 270 -9.84 -17.17 3.79
CA LEU A 270 -8.83 -16.31 4.41
C LEU A 270 -8.29 -16.97 5.68
N ILE A 271 -6.97 -17.14 5.75
CA ILE A 271 -6.29 -17.71 6.91
C ILE A 271 -5.62 -16.58 7.69
N ILE A 272 -6.00 -16.42 8.96
CA ILE A 272 -5.40 -15.46 9.89
C ILE A 272 -4.73 -16.27 11.01
N ALA A 273 -3.40 -16.36 10.97
CA ALA A 273 -2.61 -17.15 11.91
C ALA A 273 -1.48 -16.32 12.53
N GLU A 274 -0.85 -16.77 13.62
CA GLU A 274 0.40 -16.14 14.09
C GLU A 274 1.42 -16.03 12.95
N ASP A 275 1.61 -17.13 12.21
CA ASP A 275 2.38 -17.16 10.99
C ASP A 275 1.99 -18.34 10.11
N VAL A 276 2.24 -18.23 8.80
CA VAL A 276 2.10 -19.33 7.85
C VAL A 276 3.41 -19.44 7.06
N GLU A 277 4.18 -20.48 7.34
CA GLU A 277 5.55 -20.62 6.86
C GLU A 277 5.82 -22.04 6.30
N GLY A 278 6.99 -22.21 5.68
CA GLY A 278 7.49 -23.52 5.27
C GLY A 278 6.64 -24.22 4.20
N GLU A 279 6.30 -25.47 4.47
CA GLU A 279 5.57 -26.35 3.55
C GLU A 279 4.14 -25.84 3.31
N ALA A 280 3.45 -25.39 4.37
CA ALA A 280 2.10 -24.88 4.27
C ALA A 280 1.99 -23.69 3.29
N LEU A 281 2.84 -22.67 3.44
CA LEU A 281 2.82 -21.51 2.55
C LEU A 281 3.12 -21.89 1.10
N THR A 282 4.12 -22.75 0.90
CA THR A 282 4.52 -23.20 -0.45
C THR A 282 3.39 -23.96 -1.13
N ALA A 283 2.70 -24.85 -0.41
CA ALA A 283 1.56 -25.59 -0.92
C ALA A 283 0.37 -24.68 -1.24
N LEU A 284 0.05 -23.71 -0.38
CA LEU A 284 -1.02 -22.73 -0.63
C LEU A 284 -0.76 -21.93 -1.91
N VAL A 285 0.45 -21.43 -2.09
CA VAL A 285 0.84 -20.66 -3.29
C VAL A 285 0.79 -21.54 -4.54
N LEU A 286 1.31 -22.77 -4.49
CA LEU A 286 1.25 -23.70 -5.63
C LEU A 286 -0.18 -24.05 -6.01
N ASN A 287 -1.06 -24.31 -5.05
CA ASN A 287 -2.46 -24.62 -5.30
C ASN A 287 -3.22 -23.40 -5.83
N ARG A 288 -2.90 -22.20 -5.35
CA ARG A 288 -3.45 -20.95 -5.90
C ARG A 288 -3.07 -20.74 -7.36
N LEU A 289 -1.81 -20.99 -7.73
CA LEU A 289 -1.28 -20.78 -9.07
C LEU A 289 -1.68 -21.87 -10.07
N LYS A 290 -1.69 -23.15 -9.64
CA LYS A 290 -1.97 -24.29 -10.53
C LYS A 290 -3.45 -24.64 -10.59
N LEU A 291 -4.14 -24.61 -9.46
CA LEU A 291 -5.54 -25.06 -9.34
C LEU A 291 -6.53 -23.90 -9.25
N GLY A 292 -6.04 -22.65 -9.19
CA GLY A 292 -6.89 -21.48 -9.04
C GLY A 292 -7.60 -21.41 -7.68
N LEU A 293 -7.12 -22.14 -6.66
CA LEU A 293 -7.75 -22.18 -5.35
C LEU A 293 -7.78 -20.79 -4.73
N GLN A 294 -8.96 -20.28 -4.39
CA GLN A 294 -9.12 -18.95 -3.82
C GLN A 294 -8.78 -18.95 -2.32
N VAL A 295 -7.48 -18.78 -2.02
CA VAL A 295 -6.96 -18.74 -0.65
C VAL A 295 -6.00 -17.58 -0.47
N CYS A 296 -6.01 -16.96 0.70
CA CYS A 296 -5.04 -15.93 1.10
C CYS A 296 -4.67 -16.15 2.56
N ALA A 297 -3.39 -16.00 2.90
CA ALA A 297 -2.90 -16.08 4.26
C ALA A 297 -2.33 -14.72 4.70
N VAL A 298 -2.73 -14.29 5.90
CA VAL A 298 -2.28 -13.05 6.56
C VAL A 298 -1.83 -13.37 7.98
N LYS A 299 -0.87 -12.60 8.49
CA LYS A 299 -0.46 -12.73 9.89
C LYS A 299 -1.49 -12.07 10.81
N ALA A 300 -1.64 -12.59 12.01
CA ALA A 300 -2.48 -12.00 13.03
C ALA A 300 -1.88 -10.63 13.48
N PRO A 301 -2.73 -9.61 13.69
CA PRO A 301 -2.28 -8.31 14.17
C PRO A 301 -1.88 -8.34 15.65
N GLY A 302 -0.94 -7.47 16.04
CA GLY A 302 -0.44 -7.39 17.41
C GLY A 302 0.62 -8.43 17.77
N PHE A 303 1.01 -8.44 19.05
CA PHE A 303 1.99 -9.36 19.64
C PHE A 303 1.53 -9.79 21.04
N GLY A 304 2.00 -10.96 21.51
CA GLY A 304 1.68 -11.48 22.84
C GLY A 304 0.17 -11.57 23.11
N ASP A 305 -0.26 -11.16 24.30
CA ASP A 305 -1.67 -11.24 24.71
C ASP A 305 -2.59 -10.32 23.91
N ASN A 306 -2.08 -9.18 23.42
CA ASN A 306 -2.86 -8.29 22.56
C ASN A 306 -3.25 -8.98 21.24
N ARG A 307 -2.37 -9.84 20.69
CA ARG A 307 -2.66 -10.64 19.49
C ARG A 307 -3.79 -11.63 19.75
N LYS A 308 -3.75 -12.35 20.88
CA LYS A 308 -4.78 -13.33 21.28
C LYS A 308 -6.15 -12.66 21.42
N ASN A 309 -6.17 -11.52 22.11
CA ASN A 309 -7.38 -10.74 22.32
C ASN A 309 -7.95 -10.19 21.02
N THR A 310 -7.10 -9.68 20.12
CA THR A 310 -7.52 -9.17 18.81
C THR A 310 -8.02 -10.29 17.89
N LEU A 311 -7.40 -11.47 17.90
CA LEU A 311 -7.89 -12.66 17.21
C LEU A 311 -9.29 -13.06 17.66
N LYS A 312 -9.52 -13.04 18.98
CA LYS A 312 -10.83 -13.32 19.57
C LYS A 312 -11.88 -12.29 19.16
N ASP A 313 -11.51 -11.01 19.10
CA ASP A 313 -12.41 -9.94 18.65
C ASP A 313 -12.85 -10.17 17.19
N MET A 314 -11.90 -10.51 16.30
CA MET A 314 -12.21 -10.85 14.90
C MET A 314 -13.07 -12.10 14.79
N ALA A 315 -12.81 -13.12 15.59
CA ALA A 315 -13.59 -14.35 15.61
C ALA A 315 -15.05 -14.07 16.02
N VAL A 316 -15.28 -13.31 17.10
CA VAL A 316 -16.62 -12.91 17.54
C VAL A 316 -17.34 -12.05 16.49
N ALA A 317 -16.64 -11.07 15.90
CA ALA A 317 -17.21 -10.19 14.87
C ALA A 317 -17.65 -10.94 13.60
N THR A 318 -16.98 -12.06 13.29
CA THR A 318 -17.23 -12.86 12.08
C THR A 318 -18.03 -14.13 12.35
N GLY A 319 -18.29 -14.46 13.62
CA GLY A 319 -19.01 -15.67 14.05
C GLY A 319 -18.19 -16.96 13.95
N GLY A 320 -16.86 -16.88 14.04
CA GLY A 320 -15.95 -18.02 14.07
C GLY A 320 -15.35 -18.28 15.45
N ILE A 321 -14.53 -19.32 15.55
CA ILE A 321 -13.73 -19.65 16.75
C ILE A 321 -12.24 -19.51 16.44
N VAL A 322 -11.43 -19.37 17.49
CA VAL A 322 -9.96 -19.33 17.40
C VAL A 322 -9.42 -20.72 17.73
N PHE A 323 -8.63 -21.30 16.82
CA PHE A 323 -8.01 -22.61 16.98
C PHE A 323 -6.63 -22.53 17.66
N GLY A 324 -6.29 -23.56 18.44
CA GLY A 324 -4.99 -23.68 19.10
C GLY A 324 -4.80 -22.72 20.28
N ASP A 325 -5.87 -22.43 21.01
CA ASP A 325 -5.84 -21.68 22.26
C ASP A 325 -5.01 -22.40 23.34
N GLU A 326 -4.66 -21.72 24.44
CA GLU A 326 -3.82 -22.30 25.51
C GLU A 326 -4.40 -23.57 26.14
N ALA A 327 -5.73 -23.74 26.05
CA ALA A 327 -6.43 -24.94 26.51
C ALA A 327 -6.48 -26.07 25.47
N ASP A 328 -6.04 -25.82 24.22
CA ASP A 328 -6.11 -26.71 23.06
C ASP A 328 -7.48 -27.38 22.89
N MET A 329 -8.56 -26.63 23.17
CA MET A 329 -9.93 -27.15 23.12
C MET A 329 -10.36 -27.46 21.69
N TYR A 330 -9.83 -26.72 20.72
CA TYR A 330 -10.17 -26.85 19.30
C TYR A 330 -8.91 -27.07 18.46
N LYS A 331 -8.83 -28.26 17.86
CA LYS A 331 -7.77 -28.66 16.94
C LYS A 331 -8.14 -28.30 15.50
N LEU A 332 -7.15 -27.90 14.72
CA LEU A 332 -7.33 -27.52 13.31
C LEU A 332 -7.75 -28.72 12.45
N GLU A 333 -7.32 -29.92 12.84
CA GLU A 333 -7.64 -31.16 12.13
C GLU A 333 -9.13 -31.53 12.21
N ASP A 334 -9.83 -31.07 13.25
CA ASP A 334 -11.24 -31.37 13.53
C ASP A 334 -12.19 -30.22 13.14
N VAL A 335 -11.71 -29.27 12.32
CA VAL A 335 -12.47 -28.08 11.90
C VAL A 335 -13.79 -28.45 11.23
N GLN A 336 -14.85 -27.78 11.66
CA GLN A 336 -16.16 -27.83 11.02
C GLN A 336 -16.50 -26.50 10.35
N LEU A 337 -17.46 -26.55 9.44
CA LEU A 337 -17.88 -25.37 8.66
C LEU A 337 -18.57 -24.28 9.50
N GLN A 338 -19.02 -24.63 10.71
CA GLN A 338 -19.57 -23.69 11.69
C GLN A 338 -18.49 -22.97 12.51
N ASP A 339 -17.29 -23.53 12.56
CA ASP A 339 -16.16 -23.00 13.33
C ASP A 339 -15.45 -21.87 12.56
N LEU A 340 -15.58 -21.87 11.23
CA LEU A 340 -15.03 -20.85 10.36
C LEU A 340 -15.86 -19.57 10.43
N GLY A 341 -15.17 -18.44 10.64
CA GLY A 341 -15.76 -17.11 10.54
C GLY A 341 -16.28 -16.83 9.13
N ARG A 342 -17.24 -15.91 9.02
CA ARG A 342 -17.86 -15.56 7.73
C ARG A 342 -17.88 -14.07 7.53
N VAL A 343 -17.45 -13.64 6.35
CA VAL A 343 -17.53 -12.26 5.89
C VAL A 343 -18.16 -12.21 4.52
N SER A 344 -18.90 -11.13 4.25
CA SER A 344 -19.44 -10.94 2.90
C SER A 344 -18.35 -10.47 1.94
N GLU A 345 -17.34 -9.77 2.45
CA GLU A 345 -16.22 -9.33 1.63
C GLU A 345 -14.94 -9.17 2.46
N ALA A 346 -13.80 -9.55 1.87
CA ALA A 346 -12.48 -9.32 2.43
C ALA A 346 -11.56 -8.69 1.38
N VAL A 347 -10.84 -7.64 1.76
CA VAL A 347 -9.86 -6.96 0.90
C VAL A 347 -8.52 -6.97 1.61
N ILE A 348 -7.51 -7.58 1.00
CA ILE A 348 -6.17 -7.73 1.57
C ILE A 348 -5.16 -7.06 0.64
N THR A 349 -4.39 -6.12 1.15
CA THR A 349 -3.28 -5.47 0.45
C THR A 349 -1.93 -6.00 0.97
N LYS A 350 -0.82 -5.37 0.58
CA LYS A 350 0.51 -5.69 1.10
C LYS A 350 0.63 -5.43 2.61
N ASP A 351 -0.03 -4.38 3.08
CA ASP A 351 0.15 -3.87 4.44
C ASP A 351 -1.12 -4.02 5.29
N ASP A 352 -2.30 -4.07 4.67
CA ASP A 352 -3.59 -4.05 5.36
C ASP A 352 -4.49 -5.23 5.01
N CYS A 353 -5.40 -5.57 5.93
CA CYS A 353 -6.52 -6.46 5.69
C CYS A 353 -7.81 -5.81 6.22
N LEU A 354 -8.86 -5.90 5.42
CA LEU A 354 -10.18 -5.36 5.70
C LEU A 354 -11.24 -6.44 5.59
N LEU A 355 -12.00 -6.62 6.66
CA LEU A 355 -13.12 -7.54 6.76
C LEU A 355 -14.42 -6.75 6.80
N MET A 356 -15.38 -7.05 5.91
CA MET A 356 -16.64 -6.32 5.82
C MET A 356 -17.85 -7.25 5.93
N ARG A 357 -18.87 -6.79 6.65
CA ARG A 357 -20.11 -7.52 6.94
C ARG A 357 -19.81 -8.90 7.52
N GLY A 358 -19.16 -8.90 8.69
CA GLY A 358 -19.02 -10.11 9.49
C GLY A 358 -20.40 -10.66 9.86
N ARG A 359 -20.58 -11.98 9.84
CA ARG A 359 -21.85 -12.62 10.22
C ARG A 359 -21.86 -13.04 11.71
N GLY A 360 -21.16 -12.29 12.56
CA GLY A 360 -21.18 -12.48 14.01
C GLY A 360 -22.55 -12.16 14.61
N ASN A 361 -22.85 -12.79 15.75
CA ASN A 361 -24.08 -12.52 16.49
C ASN A 361 -23.94 -11.19 17.25
N LYS A 362 -24.88 -10.26 17.03
CA LYS A 362 -24.86 -8.93 17.67
C LYS A 362 -24.77 -9.00 19.18
N MET A 363 -25.47 -9.96 19.82
CA MET A 363 -25.41 -10.13 21.28
C MET A 363 -24.01 -10.47 21.78
N ASP A 364 -23.24 -11.25 21.02
CA ASP A 364 -21.90 -11.66 21.42
C ASP A 364 -20.88 -10.54 21.16
N ILE A 365 -21.09 -9.75 20.10
CA ILE A 365 -20.33 -8.54 19.82
C ILE A 365 -20.56 -7.50 20.94
N ASP A 366 -21.82 -7.24 21.32
CA ASP A 366 -22.16 -6.26 22.37
C ASP A 366 -21.58 -6.68 23.73
N LYS A 367 -21.64 -7.98 24.07
CA LYS A 367 -20.97 -8.51 25.26
C LYS A 367 -19.47 -8.31 25.20
N ARG A 368 -18.85 -8.51 24.04
CA ARG A 368 -17.41 -8.31 23.88
C ARG A 368 -17.03 -6.84 24.01
N ILE A 369 -17.83 -5.92 23.47
CA ILE A 369 -17.64 -4.48 23.63
C ILE A 369 -17.77 -4.08 25.11
N ALA A 370 -18.78 -4.59 25.82
CA ALA A 370 -18.94 -4.34 27.26
C ALA A 370 -17.74 -4.85 28.06
N GLN A 371 -17.27 -6.07 27.77
CA GLN A 371 -16.09 -6.63 28.40
C GLN A 371 -14.84 -5.75 28.21
N ILE A 372 -14.60 -5.24 26.99
CA ILE A 372 -13.45 -4.38 26.72
C ILE A 372 -13.56 -3.05 27.48
N LYS A 373 -14.77 -2.49 27.63
CA LYS A 373 -14.99 -1.27 28.42
C LYS A 373 -14.68 -1.50 29.91
N ASP A 374 -15.17 -2.61 30.47
CA ASP A 374 -14.92 -2.96 31.88
C ASP A 374 -13.42 -3.21 32.13
N GLU A 375 -12.74 -3.92 31.22
CA GLU A 375 -11.27 -4.16 31.28
C GLU A 375 -10.48 -2.84 31.20
N MET A 376 -10.95 -1.89 30.39
CA MET A 376 -10.33 -0.58 30.22
C MET A 376 -10.49 0.31 31.45
N GLU A 377 -11.63 0.25 32.14
CA GLU A 377 -11.85 0.95 33.41
C GLU A 377 -11.01 0.37 34.55
N ALA A 378 -10.83 -0.97 34.55
CA ALA A 378 -10.05 -1.67 35.56
C ALA A 378 -8.52 -1.56 35.37
N SER A 379 -8.05 -1.29 34.15
CA SER A 379 -6.60 -1.16 33.90
C SER A 379 -6.04 0.14 34.46
N ASN A 380 -4.82 0.08 34.99
CA ASN A 380 -4.06 1.23 35.48
C ASN A 380 -2.97 1.68 34.49
N SER A 381 -2.81 0.99 33.36
CA SER A 381 -1.79 1.26 32.36
C SER A 381 -2.37 2.08 31.21
N GLU A 382 -1.84 3.29 30.97
CA GLU A 382 -2.26 4.12 29.84
C GLU A 382 -2.03 3.41 28.49
N TYR A 383 -0.93 2.67 28.37
CA TYR A 383 -0.62 1.89 27.16
C TYR A 383 -1.67 0.80 26.88
N GLU A 384 -2.13 0.09 27.91
CA GLU A 384 -3.17 -0.92 27.73
C GLU A 384 -4.53 -0.30 27.39
N LYS A 385 -4.85 0.85 28.01
CA LYS A 385 -6.07 1.60 27.69
C LYS A 385 -6.08 2.06 26.24
N GLU A 386 -4.97 2.57 25.73
CA GLU A 386 -4.83 2.95 24.33
C GLU A 386 -5.08 1.75 23.39
N LYS A 387 -4.49 0.59 23.68
CA LYS A 387 -4.72 -0.62 22.87
C LYS A 387 -6.14 -1.17 22.98
N MET A 388 -6.78 -1.06 24.14
CA MET A 388 -8.19 -1.40 24.30
C MET A 388 -9.11 -0.42 23.56
N HIS A 389 -8.78 0.87 23.55
CA HIS A 389 -9.48 1.88 22.75
C HIS A 389 -9.40 1.57 21.25
N GLU A 390 -8.22 1.20 20.73
CA GLU A 390 -8.06 0.80 19.32
C GLU A 390 -8.95 -0.41 18.98
N ARG A 391 -8.97 -1.43 19.84
CA ARG A 391 -9.78 -2.64 19.65
C ARG A 391 -11.28 -2.32 19.71
N LEU A 392 -11.69 -1.48 20.65
CA LEU A 392 -13.06 -1.04 20.81
C LEU A 392 -13.52 -0.25 19.59
N ALA A 393 -12.69 0.67 19.07
CA ALA A 393 -12.98 1.43 17.87
C ALA A 393 -13.18 0.50 16.66
N LYS A 394 -12.32 -0.52 16.51
CA LYS A 394 -12.42 -1.53 15.44
C LYS A 394 -13.67 -2.41 15.51
N LEU A 395 -14.23 -2.62 16.71
CA LEU A 395 -15.47 -3.37 16.91
C LEU A 395 -16.73 -2.49 16.83
N SER A 396 -16.62 -1.22 17.25
CA SER A 396 -17.77 -0.31 17.42
C SER A 396 -17.97 0.62 16.23
N ASN A 397 -16.88 1.14 15.67
CA ASN A 397 -16.90 2.06 14.54
C ASN A 397 -16.78 1.23 13.26
N GLY A 398 -17.92 1.08 12.57
CA GLY A 398 -17.97 0.38 11.30
C GLY A 398 -17.11 1.01 10.21
N VAL A 399 -17.10 0.35 9.05
CA VAL A 399 -16.41 0.77 7.83
C VAL A 399 -17.37 1.58 6.98
N ALA A 400 -16.95 2.77 6.54
CA ALA A 400 -17.64 3.49 5.48
C ALA A 400 -17.21 2.95 4.12
N VAL A 401 -18.17 2.67 3.26
CA VAL A 401 -17.95 2.23 1.88
C VAL A 401 -18.57 3.23 0.94
N ILE A 402 -17.72 3.89 0.15
CA ILE A 402 -18.12 4.78 -0.94
C ILE A 402 -18.20 3.92 -2.20
N LYS A 403 -19.39 3.81 -2.79
CA LYS A 403 -19.59 3.19 -4.10
C LYS A 403 -19.62 4.28 -5.16
N VAL A 404 -18.65 4.23 -6.07
CA VAL A 404 -18.46 5.24 -7.11
C VAL A 404 -19.37 4.93 -8.28
N GLY A 405 -20.33 5.81 -8.54
CA GLY A 405 -21.23 5.71 -9.67
C GLY A 405 -20.60 6.23 -10.96
N GLY A 406 -21.15 5.81 -12.10
CA GLY A 406 -20.73 6.32 -13.40
C GLY A 406 -21.45 5.64 -14.56
N SER A 407 -21.33 6.24 -15.74
CA SER A 407 -22.01 5.77 -16.96
C SER A 407 -21.22 4.72 -17.74
N SER A 408 -19.91 4.61 -17.47
CA SER A 408 -19.01 3.66 -18.12
C SER A 408 -17.91 3.18 -17.17
N GLU A 409 -17.33 2.01 -17.43
CA GLU A 409 -16.25 1.45 -16.60
C GLU A 409 -14.99 2.36 -16.58
N VAL A 410 -14.72 3.07 -17.68
CA VAL A 410 -13.57 3.98 -17.76
C VAL A 410 -13.78 5.21 -16.86
N GLU A 411 -15.00 5.77 -16.87
CA GLU A 411 -15.38 6.90 -16.00
C GLU A 411 -15.34 6.50 -14.53
N VAL A 412 -15.95 5.36 -14.17
CA VAL A 412 -15.93 4.85 -12.78
C VAL A 412 -14.51 4.63 -12.31
N SER A 413 -13.64 4.07 -13.17
CA SER A 413 -12.24 3.84 -12.82
C SER A 413 -11.46 5.14 -12.61
N GLU A 414 -11.67 6.17 -13.42
CA GLU A 414 -11.03 7.49 -13.23
C GLU A 414 -11.51 8.18 -11.96
N LYS A 415 -12.84 8.16 -11.74
CA LYS A 415 -13.46 8.78 -10.57
C LYS A 415 -13.05 8.08 -9.28
N LYS A 416 -12.88 6.75 -9.31
CA LYS A 416 -12.35 5.97 -8.19
C LYS A 416 -10.91 6.34 -7.84
N ASP A 417 -10.05 6.55 -8.84
CA ASP A 417 -8.69 7.02 -8.62
C ASP A 417 -8.74 8.37 -7.86
N ARG A 418 -9.58 9.33 -8.31
CA ARG A 418 -9.80 10.62 -7.61
C ARG A 418 -10.32 10.49 -6.17
N TYR A 419 -11.26 9.57 -5.91
CA TYR A 419 -11.73 9.31 -4.54
C TYR A 419 -10.61 8.77 -3.65
N THR A 420 -9.75 7.91 -4.19
CA THR A 420 -8.65 7.32 -3.44
C THR A 420 -7.61 8.38 -3.10
N ASP A 421 -7.24 9.22 -4.07
CA ASP A 421 -6.30 10.33 -3.87
C ASP A 421 -6.85 11.32 -2.82
N ALA A 422 -8.13 11.70 -2.94
CA ALA A 422 -8.78 12.61 -2.00
C ALA A 422 -8.88 12.04 -0.57
N LEU A 423 -9.08 10.72 -0.42
CA LEU A 423 -9.09 10.06 0.88
C LEU A 423 -7.71 10.03 1.52
N ASN A 424 -6.65 9.79 0.74
CA ASN A 424 -5.29 9.79 1.27
C ASN A 424 -4.85 11.21 1.67
N ALA A 425 -5.14 12.20 0.82
CA ALA A 425 -4.84 13.61 1.08
C ALA A 425 -5.55 14.13 2.34
N THR A 426 -6.81 13.75 2.55
CA THR A 426 -7.55 14.14 3.77
C THR A 426 -6.99 13.49 5.03
N ARG A 427 -6.56 12.23 4.98
CA ARG A 427 -5.88 11.59 6.11
C ARG A 427 -4.57 12.28 6.46
N ALA A 428 -3.70 12.52 5.48
CA ALA A 428 -2.44 13.21 5.68
C ALA A 428 -2.64 14.61 6.28
N ALA A 429 -3.69 15.32 5.84
CA ALA A 429 -4.01 16.65 6.33
C ALA A 429 -4.55 16.67 7.78
N ILE A 430 -5.20 15.59 8.23
CA ILE A 430 -5.61 15.43 9.63
C ILE A 430 -4.39 15.20 10.53
N GLU A 431 -3.41 14.42 10.06
CA GLU A 431 -2.21 14.06 10.81
C GLU A 431 -1.20 15.20 10.91
N GLU A 432 -0.84 15.84 9.79
CA GLU A 432 0.24 16.83 9.73
C GLU A 432 -0.24 18.28 9.54
N GLY A 433 -1.53 18.49 9.27
CA GLY A 433 -2.11 19.80 8.97
C GLY A 433 -2.05 20.20 7.50
N ILE A 434 -2.36 21.46 7.22
CA ILE A 434 -2.44 22.03 5.86
C ILE A 434 -1.55 23.26 5.70
N VAL A 435 -1.13 23.47 4.45
CA VAL A 435 -0.37 24.65 4.01
C VAL A 435 -1.00 25.27 2.76
N PRO A 436 -0.68 26.53 2.41
CA PRO A 436 -1.20 27.18 1.21
C PRO A 436 -0.88 26.41 -0.09
N GLY A 437 -1.91 26.02 -0.84
CA GLY A 437 -1.78 25.25 -2.07
C GLY A 437 -1.25 26.02 -3.28
N GLY A 438 -1.29 25.36 -4.46
CA GLY A 438 -0.92 25.97 -5.75
C GLY A 438 0.58 26.29 -5.90
N GLY A 439 1.44 25.59 -5.16
CA GLY A 439 2.89 25.85 -5.12
C GLY A 439 3.29 27.04 -4.23
N THR A 440 2.33 27.74 -3.64
CA THR A 440 2.59 28.93 -2.80
C THR A 440 3.43 28.58 -1.58
N ALA A 441 3.15 27.45 -0.91
CA ALA A 441 3.92 27.01 0.25
C ALA A 441 5.43 26.91 -0.05
N LEU A 442 5.80 26.26 -1.15
CA LEU A 442 7.21 26.15 -1.57
C LEU A 442 7.83 27.51 -1.91
N LEU A 443 7.09 28.38 -2.61
CA LEU A 443 7.55 29.73 -2.92
C LEU A 443 7.78 30.59 -1.67
N ARG A 444 7.01 30.38 -0.61
CA ARG A 444 7.17 31.09 0.67
C ARG A 444 8.38 30.61 1.47
N CYS A 445 8.93 29.44 1.16
CA CYS A 445 10.15 28.93 1.81
C CYS A 445 11.45 29.48 1.20
N ILE A 446 11.41 30.16 0.04
CA ILE A 446 12.61 30.73 -0.62
C ILE A 446 13.46 31.60 0.33
N PRO A 447 12.89 32.51 1.15
CA PRO A 447 13.70 33.38 2.03
C PRO A 447 14.55 32.62 3.04
N VAL A 448 14.13 31.41 3.46
CA VAL A 448 14.94 30.57 4.37
C VAL A 448 16.22 30.13 3.69
N LEU A 449 16.17 29.84 2.38
CA LEU A 449 17.33 29.40 1.60
C LEU A 449 18.41 30.50 1.50
N ASP A 450 18.02 31.77 1.46
CA ASP A 450 18.95 32.91 1.41
C ASP A 450 19.82 33.04 2.67
N THR A 451 19.35 32.48 3.79
CA THR A 451 20.03 32.56 5.10
C THR A 451 20.89 31.33 5.43
N LEU A 452 20.90 30.30 4.56
CA LEU A 452 21.62 29.06 4.81
C LEU A 452 23.13 29.21 4.68
N SER A 453 23.85 28.86 5.73
CA SER A 453 25.31 28.78 5.72
C SER A 453 25.79 27.48 5.07
N THR A 454 26.61 27.58 4.02
CA THR A 454 27.20 26.43 3.33
C THR A 454 28.71 26.33 3.59
N LYS A 455 29.26 25.11 3.60
CA LYS A 455 30.70 24.91 3.89
C LYS A 455 31.62 25.27 2.73
N ASN A 456 31.12 25.18 1.50
CA ASN A 456 31.86 25.42 0.27
C ASN A 456 30.92 25.92 -0.84
N GLU A 457 31.50 26.40 -1.95
CA GLU A 457 30.74 26.89 -3.12
C GLU A 457 29.91 25.78 -3.81
N ASP A 458 30.34 24.52 -3.72
CA ASP A 458 29.61 23.41 -4.29
C ASP A 458 28.28 23.16 -3.55
N GLN A 459 28.28 23.21 -2.22
CA GLN A 459 27.06 23.16 -1.42
C GLN A 459 26.17 24.38 -1.68
N ARG A 460 26.76 25.57 -1.85
CA ARG A 460 26.02 26.78 -2.22
C ARG A 460 25.31 26.64 -3.56
N THR A 461 25.97 26.00 -4.52
CA THR A 461 25.36 25.65 -5.81
C THR A 461 24.23 24.65 -5.62
N GLY A 462 24.42 23.64 -4.76
CA GLY A 462 23.36 22.71 -4.36
C GLY A 462 22.13 23.39 -3.75
N VAL A 463 22.33 24.38 -2.87
CA VAL A 463 21.23 25.17 -2.28
C VAL A 463 20.48 25.97 -3.35
N ARG A 464 21.17 26.52 -4.37
CA ARG A 464 20.54 27.28 -5.46
C ARG A 464 19.77 26.43 -6.48
N ILE A 465 19.98 25.12 -6.49
CA ILE A 465 19.22 24.18 -7.34
C ILE A 465 17.81 23.97 -6.78
N VAL A 466 17.68 24.04 -5.46
CA VAL A 466 16.41 23.95 -4.71
C VAL A 466 15.77 25.33 -4.66
#